data_AF-A0A3D1REK0-F1
#
_entry.id   AF-A0A3D1REK0-F1
#
_cell.length_a   1.000
_cell.length_b   1.000
_cell.length_c   1.000
_cell.angle_alpha   90.00
_cell.angle_beta   90.00
_cell.angle_gamma   90.00
#
_symmetry.space_group_name_H-M   'P 1'
#
loop_
_entity.id
_entity.type
_entity.pdbx_description
1 polymer ?
#
loop_
_entity_poly.entity_id
_entity_poly.type
_entity_poly.pdbx_seq_one_letter_code
_entity_poly.pdbx_strand_id
1 'polypeptide(L)'
;MFGEINNEQETIYWDKYYTQKARTTGESNNTSYFSELMKHPSLKAATLLFLALMFLYVLLESRRKHPVIPVIQPHMNSSLAFSETIARLYLQHRNHKDIALKMITYFNEYLRSRYGLQSVNLEEQSEWISKKSGVKLEDVRATAYCIKQVHDYEQIDDELLSQLNDYIFKFYK
;
A
#
# COMPACT_ATOMS: atom_id res chain seq x y z
N MET A 1 23.12 86.78 2.27
CA MET A 1 21.87 87.38 2.78
C MET A 1 21.00 86.21 3.22
N PHE A 2 20.98 85.92 4.52
CA PHE A 2 20.34 84.72 5.08
C PHE A 2 18.85 85.02 5.30
N GLY A 3 17.98 84.19 4.73
CA GLY A 3 16.54 84.29 4.90
C GLY A 3 16.11 83.75 6.25
N GLU A 4 15.33 84.56 6.97
CA GLU A 4 14.69 84.20 8.24
C GLU A 4 13.65 83.08 8.01
N ILE A 5 13.75 82.03 8.81
CA ILE A 5 12.79 80.92 8.86
C ILE A 5 11.82 81.22 10.00
N ASN A 6 10.55 81.45 9.67
CA ASN A 6 9.47 81.67 10.62
C ASN A 6 9.22 80.40 11.45
N ASN A 7 9.20 80.57 12.78
CA ASN A 7 8.98 79.53 13.77
C ASN A 7 7.47 79.40 14.06
N GLU A 8 6.79 78.47 13.42
CA GLU A 8 5.42 78.11 13.77
C GLU A 8 5.42 77.30 15.07
N GLN A 9 4.79 77.84 16.12
CA GLN A 9 4.70 77.19 17.42
C GLN A 9 3.73 76.00 17.39
N GLU A 10 4.27 74.80 17.18
CA GLU A 10 3.53 73.55 17.39
C GLU A 10 3.23 73.37 18.88
N THR A 11 1.95 73.50 19.25
CA THR A 11 1.51 73.31 20.65
C THR A 11 1.46 71.81 20.94
N ILE A 12 2.51 71.28 21.55
CA ILE A 12 2.62 69.85 21.88
C ILE A 12 1.65 69.50 23.03
N TYR A 13 0.57 68.80 22.70
CA TYR A 13 -0.35 68.22 23.68
C TYR A 13 0.23 66.90 24.22
N TRP A 14 0.79 66.94 25.43
CA TRP A 14 1.26 65.74 26.12
C TRP A 14 0.08 64.98 26.74
N ASP A 15 -0.28 63.84 26.16
CA ASP A 15 -1.27 62.92 26.75
C ASP A 15 -0.66 62.21 27.98
N LYS A 16 -1.30 62.39 29.14
CA LYS A 16 -0.89 61.80 30.43
C LYS A 16 -1.42 60.38 30.65
N TYR A 17 -2.03 59.75 29.65
CA TYR A 17 -2.61 58.41 29.78
C TYR A 17 -1.61 57.35 30.29
N TYR A 18 -0.34 57.43 29.86
CA TYR A 18 0.70 56.46 30.25
C TYR A 18 1.33 56.71 31.62
N THR A 19 1.31 57.94 32.14
CA THR A 19 1.96 58.27 33.43
C THR A 19 1.07 57.96 34.63
N GLN A 20 -0.25 57.88 34.45
CA GLN A 20 -1.17 57.52 35.54
C GLN A 20 -1.13 56.01 35.86
N LYS A 21 -0.95 55.14 34.87
CA LYS A 21 -0.83 53.68 35.06
C LYS A 21 0.46 53.28 35.81
N ALA A 22 1.54 54.05 35.67
CA ALA A 22 2.80 53.76 36.37
C ALA A 22 2.72 54.00 37.89
N ARG A 23 1.75 54.80 38.38
CA ARG A 23 1.57 55.08 39.81
C ARG A 23 0.69 54.07 40.53
N THR A 24 -0.09 53.27 39.80
CA THR A 24 -0.96 52.22 40.37
C THR A 24 -0.28 50.84 40.45
N THR A 25 0.94 50.69 39.92
CA THR A 25 1.69 49.42 39.90
C THR A 25 2.48 49.18 41.20
N GLY A 26 1.92 49.60 42.34
CA GLY A 26 2.49 49.38 43.68
C GLY A 26 1.79 48.28 44.48
N GLU A 27 0.80 47.60 43.89
CA GLU A 27 0.07 46.52 44.53
C GLU A 27 0.18 45.27 43.66
N SER A 28 0.75 44.21 44.24
CA SER A 28 1.08 42.94 43.59
C SER A 28 -0.16 42.12 43.23
N ASN A 29 -0.99 42.63 42.34
CA ASN A 29 -2.04 41.86 41.71
C ASN A 29 -1.47 41.23 40.44
N ASN A 30 -1.13 39.94 40.53
CA ASN A 30 -0.94 39.05 39.39
C ASN A 30 -2.26 38.90 38.60
N THR A 31 -2.83 40.01 38.10
CA THR A 31 -3.95 39.99 37.18
C THR A 31 -3.41 39.67 35.80
N SER A 32 -3.05 38.40 35.60
CA SER A 32 -2.81 37.85 34.27
C SER A 32 -4.04 38.19 33.41
N TYR A 33 -3.85 38.56 32.14
CA TYR A 33 -4.96 38.97 31.25
C TYR A 33 -6.14 37.98 31.22
N PHE A 34 -5.86 36.71 31.49
CA PHE A 34 -6.86 35.65 31.68
C PHE A 34 -7.80 35.87 32.88
N SER A 35 -7.30 36.44 33.98
CA SER A 35 -8.10 36.73 35.18
C SER A 35 -9.12 37.86 34.92
N GLU A 36 -8.74 38.88 34.15
CA GLU A 36 -9.64 39.98 33.77
C GLU A 36 -10.73 39.47 32.80
N LEU A 37 -10.37 38.53 31.91
CA LEU A 37 -11.31 37.85 31.02
C LEU A 37 -12.34 37.00 31.79
N MET A 38 -11.93 36.43 32.93
CA MET A 38 -12.77 35.58 33.79
C MET A 38 -13.70 36.37 34.72
N LYS A 39 -13.50 37.69 34.83
CA LYS A 39 -14.26 38.60 35.71
C LYS A 39 -15.70 38.81 35.27
N HIS A 40 -15.97 38.69 33.96
CA HIS A 40 -17.31 38.80 33.41
C HIS A 40 -17.95 37.40 33.23
N PRO A 41 -19.14 37.14 33.81
CA PRO A 41 -19.77 35.82 33.78
C PRO A 41 -20.15 35.38 32.35
N SER A 42 -20.55 36.32 31.50
CA SER A 42 -20.85 36.07 30.08
C SER A 42 -19.62 35.61 29.30
N LEU A 43 -18.47 36.24 29.55
CA LEU A 43 -17.22 35.94 28.87
C LEU A 43 -16.65 34.59 29.31
N LYS A 44 -16.78 34.25 30.60
CA LYS A 44 -16.45 32.92 31.14
C LYS A 44 -17.31 31.81 30.51
N ALA A 45 -18.61 32.04 30.32
CA ALA A 45 -19.49 31.06 29.68
C ALA A 45 -19.10 30.85 28.21
N ALA A 46 -18.79 31.93 27.48
CA ALA A 46 -18.35 31.87 26.10
C ALA A 46 -17.02 31.10 25.93
N THR A 47 -16.04 31.33 26.81
CA THR A 47 -14.74 30.64 26.74
C THR A 47 -14.87 29.14 27.03
N LEU A 48 -15.68 28.74 28.02
CA LEU A 48 -15.97 27.33 28.30
C LEU A 48 -16.71 26.65 27.14
N LEU A 49 -17.69 27.35 26.55
CA LEU A 49 -18.46 26.83 25.41
C LEU A 49 -17.57 26.67 24.17
N PHE A 50 -16.70 27.64 23.89
CA PHE A 50 -15.70 27.56 22.82
C PHE A 50 -14.77 26.36 23.01
N LEU A 51 -14.25 26.16 24.22
CA LEU A 51 -13.37 25.04 24.54
C LEU A 51 -14.09 23.69 24.39
N ALA A 52 -15.34 23.61 24.84
CA ALA A 52 -16.18 22.43 24.72
C ALA A 52 -16.48 22.10 23.24
N LEU A 53 -16.80 23.10 22.42
CA LEU A 53 -17.01 22.93 20.98
C LEU A 53 -15.73 22.49 20.26
N MET A 54 -14.58 23.07 20.62
CA MET A 54 -13.29 22.67 20.05
C MET A 54 -12.98 21.20 20.36
N PHE A 55 -13.20 20.79 21.61
CA PHE A 55 -12.99 19.40 22.03
C PHE A 55 -13.96 18.45 21.34
N LEU A 56 -15.24 18.81 21.26
CA LEU A 56 -16.26 18.04 20.55
C LEU A 56 -15.94 17.93 19.06
N TYR A 57 -15.50 19.01 18.43
CA TYR A 57 -15.08 19.04 17.03
C TYR A 57 -13.95 18.03 16.77
N VAL A 58 -12.90 18.04 17.61
CA VAL A 58 -11.79 17.09 17.51
C VAL A 58 -12.25 15.64 17.71
N LEU A 59 -13.13 15.37 18.67
CA LEU A 59 -13.68 14.03 18.89
C LEU A 59 -14.50 13.52 17.70
N LEU A 60 -15.34 14.39 17.13
CA LEU A 60 -16.16 14.07 15.97
C LEU A 60 -15.29 13.80 14.73
N GLU A 61 -14.27 14.62 14.49
CA GLU A 61 -13.35 14.44 13.35
C GLU A 61 -12.48 13.18 13.54
N SER A 62 -12.07 12.88 14.79
CA SER A 62 -11.27 11.70 15.13
C SER A 62 -12.01 10.38 14.86
N ARG A 63 -13.34 10.36 14.96
CA ARG A 63 -14.14 9.13 14.78
C ARG A 63 -14.41 8.75 13.32
N ARG A 64 -13.98 9.51 12.32
CA ARG A 64 -14.28 9.24 10.89
C ARG A 64 -13.08 9.13 9.95
N LYS A 65 -11.97 8.55 10.40
CA LYS A 65 -10.85 8.16 9.53
C LYS A 65 -10.47 6.70 9.75
N HIS A 66 -11.39 5.78 9.44
CA HIS A 66 -11.01 4.39 9.23
C HIS A 66 -10.16 4.34 7.95
N PRO A 67 -8.92 3.80 7.99
CA PRO A 67 -8.11 3.67 6.78
C PRO A 67 -8.87 2.81 5.76
N VAL A 68 -8.77 3.17 4.48
CA VAL A 68 -9.25 2.31 3.39
C VAL A 68 -8.58 0.96 3.57
N ILE A 69 -9.37 -0.06 3.91
CA ILE A 69 -8.88 -1.44 3.96
C ILE A 69 -8.43 -1.75 2.53
N PRO A 70 -7.14 -1.96 2.26
CA PRO A 70 -6.71 -2.34 0.93
C PRO A 70 -7.48 -3.62 0.58
N VAL A 71 -8.11 -3.63 -0.60
CA VAL A 71 -8.74 -4.84 -1.11
C VAL A 71 -7.64 -5.89 -1.18
N ILE A 72 -7.67 -6.81 -0.22
CA ILE A 72 -6.79 -7.98 -0.20
C ILE A 72 -7.25 -8.73 -1.45
N GLN A 73 -6.46 -8.67 -2.53
CA GLN A 73 -6.78 -9.48 -3.69
C GLN A 73 -6.90 -10.92 -3.18
N PRO A 74 -8.05 -11.58 -3.41
CA PRO A 74 -8.22 -12.96 -2.97
C PRO A 74 -7.02 -13.73 -3.51
N HIS A 75 -6.44 -14.59 -2.68
CA HIS A 75 -5.29 -15.40 -3.04
C HIS A 75 -5.62 -16.07 -4.37
N MET A 76 -4.95 -15.61 -5.43
CA MET A 76 -5.27 -16.07 -6.78
C MET A 76 -4.89 -17.54 -6.80
N ASN A 77 -5.89 -18.42 -6.78
CA ASN A 77 -5.66 -19.85 -6.75
C ASN A 77 -4.86 -20.20 -8.00
N SER A 78 -3.61 -20.62 -7.81
CA SER A 78 -2.69 -20.93 -8.90
C SER A 78 -3.25 -22.03 -9.80
N SER A 79 -4.04 -22.95 -9.24
CA SER A 79 -4.75 -23.99 -10.01
C SER A 79 -5.85 -23.41 -10.91
N LEU A 80 -6.57 -22.37 -10.46
CA LEU A 80 -7.61 -21.71 -11.26
C LEU A 80 -6.97 -20.91 -12.40
N ALA A 81 -5.92 -20.13 -12.10
CA ALA A 81 -5.17 -19.37 -13.10
C ALA A 81 -4.51 -20.27 -14.15
N PHE A 82 -3.98 -21.43 -13.73
CA PHE A 82 -3.44 -22.44 -14.63
C PHE A 82 -4.54 -23.02 -15.54
N SER A 83 -5.67 -23.46 -14.97
CA SER A 83 -6.79 -24.00 -15.75
C SER A 83 -7.32 -23.00 -16.79
N GLU A 84 -7.44 -21.71 -16.44
CA GLU A 84 -7.84 -20.67 -17.38
C GLU A 84 -6.82 -20.49 -18.52
N THR A 85 -5.52 -20.55 -18.19
CA THR A 85 -4.43 -20.47 -19.18
C THR A 85 -4.49 -21.64 -20.17
N ILE A 86 -4.66 -22.87 -19.68
CA ILE A 86 -4.79 -24.06 -20.53
C ILE A 86 -6.06 -24.00 -21.37
N ALA A 87 -7.19 -23.62 -20.78
CA ALA A 87 -8.47 -23.49 -21.49
C ALA A 87 -8.37 -22.50 -22.66
N ARG A 88 -7.74 -21.33 -22.45
CA ARG A 88 -7.47 -20.37 -23.53
C ARG A 88 -6.57 -20.95 -24.61
N LEU A 89 -5.56 -21.73 -24.24
CA LEU A 89 -4.62 -22.33 -25.17
C LEU A 89 -5.29 -23.38 -26.08
N TYR A 90 -6.13 -24.24 -25.50
CA TYR A 90 -6.95 -25.22 -26.23
C TYR A 90 -7.96 -24.56 -27.17
N LEU A 91 -8.53 -23.42 -26.78
CA LEU A 91 -9.51 -22.72 -27.61
C LEU A 91 -8.87 -22.03 -28.82
N GLN A 92 -7.59 -21.66 -28.72
CA GLN A 92 -6.87 -20.89 -29.73
C GLN A 92 -6.23 -21.76 -30.84
N HIS A 93 -5.86 -23.01 -30.56
CA HIS A 93 -5.12 -23.85 -31.50
C HIS A 93 -5.63 -25.28 -31.59
N ARG A 94 -5.59 -25.87 -32.80
CA ARG A 94 -5.95 -27.28 -33.05
C ARG A 94 -4.73 -28.22 -33.12
N ASN A 95 -3.50 -27.71 -32.92
CA ASN A 95 -2.29 -28.50 -32.98
C ASN A 95 -1.82 -28.89 -31.57
N HIS A 96 -1.97 -30.17 -31.20
CA HIS A 96 -1.63 -30.71 -29.88
C HIS A 96 -0.16 -30.50 -29.52
N LYS A 97 0.76 -30.54 -30.50
CA LYS A 97 2.18 -30.32 -30.26
C LYS A 97 2.50 -28.88 -29.87
N ASP A 98 1.94 -27.91 -30.59
CA ASP A 98 2.14 -26.49 -30.29
C ASP A 98 1.57 -26.13 -28.92
N ILE A 99 0.44 -26.75 -28.55
CA ILE A 99 -0.16 -26.61 -27.22
C ILE A 99 0.80 -27.16 -26.16
N ALA A 100 1.28 -28.39 -26.32
CA ALA A 100 2.19 -29.03 -25.38
C ALA A 100 3.48 -28.21 -25.15
N LEU A 101 4.11 -27.71 -26.22
CA LEU A 101 5.33 -26.90 -26.15
C LEU A 101 5.11 -25.58 -25.39
N LYS A 102 3.98 -24.92 -25.64
CA LYS A 102 3.60 -23.70 -24.90
C LYS A 102 3.31 -24.02 -23.44
N MET A 103 2.63 -25.12 -23.13
CA MET A 103 2.40 -25.58 -21.75
C MET A 103 3.71 -25.78 -20.99
N ILE A 104 4.69 -26.45 -21.61
CA ILE A 104 6.03 -26.67 -21.04
C ILE A 104 6.72 -25.34 -20.79
N THR A 105 6.62 -24.40 -21.73
CA THR A 105 7.23 -23.06 -21.60
C THR A 105 6.65 -22.29 -20.41
N TYR A 106 5.31 -22.25 -20.28
CA TYR A 106 4.66 -21.62 -19.13
C TYR A 106 4.99 -22.31 -17.80
N PHE A 107 5.04 -23.64 -17.79
CA PHE A 107 5.41 -24.39 -16.61
C PHE A 107 6.86 -24.11 -16.18
N ASN A 108 7.81 -24.07 -17.13
CA ASN A 108 9.19 -23.70 -16.84
C ASN A 108 9.27 -22.27 -16.29
N GLU A 109 8.53 -21.32 -16.85
CA GLU A 109 8.48 -19.95 -16.33
C GLU A 109 7.91 -19.89 -14.90
N TYR A 110 6.86 -20.67 -14.62
CA TYR A 110 6.34 -20.83 -13.26
C TYR A 110 7.41 -21.37 -12.31
N LEU A 111 8.17 -22.41 -12.70
CA LEU A 111 9.25 -22.95 -11.90
C LEU A 111 10.37 -21.91 -11.65
N ARG A 112 10.73 -21.13 -12.69
CA ARG A 112 11.72 -20.04 -12.58
C ARG A 112 11.25 -18.97 -11.59
N SER A 113 10.01 -18.51 -11.74
CA SER A 113 9.42 -17.46 -10.90
C SER A 113 9.25 -17.91 -9.44
N ARG A 114 8.73 -19.12 -9.22
CA ARG A 114 8.44 -19.66 -7.89
C ARG A 114 9.70 -20.07 -7.13
N TYR A 115 10.66 -20.69 -7.81
CA TYR A 115 11.82 -21.31 -7.16
C TYR A 115 13.14 -20.59 -7.40
N GLY A 116 13.18 -19.58 -8.27
CA GLY A 116 14.37 -18.78 -8.59
C GLY A 116 15.38 -19.51 -9.49
N LEU A 117 14.92 -20.49 -10.29
CA LEU A 117 15.79 -21.24 -11.19
C LEU A 117 16.20 -20.39 -12.39
N GLN A 118 17.50 -20.34 -12.70
CA GLN A 118 18.02 -19.60 -13.86
C GLN A 118 18.02 -20.45 -15.15
N SER A 119 18.07 -21.78 -15.01
CA SER A 119 17.82 -22.77 -16.05
C SER A 119 17.05 -23.93 -15.41
N VAL A 120 16.02 -24.39 -16.08
CA VAL A 120 15.13 -25.45 -15.59
C VAL A 120 15.55 -26.75 -16.27
N ASN A 121 16.32 -27.56 -15.56
CA ASN A 121 16.64 -28.93 -15.98
C ASN A 121 16.00 -29.89 -14.98
N LEU A 122 14.77 -30.34 -15.26
CA LEU A 122 14.01 -31.18 -14.33
C LEU A 122 14.70 -32.52 -14.02
N GLU A 123 15.50 -33.04 -14.95
CA GLU A 123 16.17 -34.33 -14.78
C GLU A 123 17.24 -34.25 -13.69
N GLU A 124 18.14 -33.26 -13.82
CA GLU A 124 19.24 -33.02 -12.89
C GLU A 124 18.78 -32.37 -11.57
N GLN A 125 17.75 -31.52 -11.62
CA GLN A 125 17.24 -30.78 -10.46
C GLN A 125 16.07 -31.48 -9.77
N SER A 126 15.74 -32.72 -10.14
CA SER A 126 14.56 -33.46 -9.63
C SER A 126 14.49 -33.53 -8.10
N GLU A 127 15.62 -33.78 -7.43
CA GLU A 127 15.70 -33.83 -5.96
C GLU A 127 15.45 -32.47 -5.30
N TRP A 128 16.01 -31.41 -5.87
CA TRP A 128 15.85 -30.05 -5.35
C TRP A 128 14.43 -29.54 -5.56
N ILE A 129 13.86 -29.80 -6.74
CA ILE A 129 12.49 -29.44 -7.09
C ILE A 129 11.52 -30.18 -6.17
N SER A 130 11.68 -31.49 -5.97
CA SER A 130 10.83 -32.28 -5.07
C SER A 130 10.84 -31.73 -3.64
N LYS A 131 12.02 -31.38 -3.11
CA LYS A 131 12.13 -30.77 -1.77
C LYS A 131 11.45 -29.41 -1.66
N LYS A 132 11.49 -28.59 -2.71
CA LYS A 132 10.89 -27.25 -2.70
C LYS A 132 9.39 -27.23 -3.04
N SER A 133 8.94 -28.13 -3.91
CA SER A 133 7.54 -28.21 -4.34
C SER A 133 6.69 -29.07 -3.42
N GLY A 134 7.29 -29.98 -2.64
CA GLY A 134 6.56 -30.96 -1.83
C GLY A 134 5.97 -32.10 -2.66
N VAL A 135 6.21 -32.13 -3.98
CA VAL A 135 5.81 -33.20 -4.88
C VAL A 135 6.79 -34.37 -4.75
N LYS A 136 6.29 -35.61 -4.85
CA LYS A 136 7.14 -36.82 -4.78
C LYS A 136 8.18 -36.82 -5.89
N LEU A 137 9.38 -37.31 -5.58
CA LEU A 137 10.49 -37.40 -6.53
C LEU A 137 10.13 -38.22 -7.79
N GLU A 138 9.34 -39.28 -7.63
CA GLU A 138 8.83 -40.12 -8.72
C GLU A 138 7.98 -39.30 -9.71
N ASP A 139 7.08 -38.45 -9.20
CA ASP A 139 6.22 -37.59 -10.03
C ASP A 139 7.04 -36.52 -10.77
N VAL A 140 8.07 -35.95 -10.12
CA VAL A 140 8.97 -34.98 -10.76
C VAL A 140 9.74 -35.61 -11.92
N ARG A 141 10.24 -36.84 -11.72
CA ARG A 141 10.92 -37.60 -12.79
C ARG A 141 9.97 -38.00 -13.92
N ALA A 142 8.75 -38.41 -13.59
CA ALA A 142 7.73 -38.72 -14.60
C ALA A 142 7.38 -37.49 -15.44
N THR A 143 7.28 -36.31 -14.81
CA THR A 143 7.06 -35.04 -15.49
C THR A 143 8.23 -34.73 -16.44
N ALA A 144 9.47 -34.85 -15.97
CA ALA A 144 10.67 -34.63 -16.79
C ALA A 144 10.71 -35.56 -18.02
N TYR A 145 10.35 -36.83 -17.82
CA TYR A 145 10.29 -37.82 -18.89
C TYR A 145 9.20 -37.49 -19.92
N CYS A 146 8.00 -37.11 -19.47
CA CYS A 146 6.91 -36.69 -20.34
C CYS A 146 7.28 -35.45 -21.16
N ILE A 147 7.99 -34.49 -20.56
CA ILE A 147 8.50 -33.30 -21.27
C ILE A 147 9.50 -33.69 -22.36
N LYS A 148 10.42 -34.63 -22.08
CA LYS A 148 11.34 -35.17 -23.09
C LYS A 148 10.58 -35.80 -24.26
N GLN A 149 9.59 -36.66 -23.97
CA GLN A 149 8.76 -37.28 -25.01
C GLN A 149 8.06 -36.25 -25.91
N VAL A 150 7.52 -35.17 -25.33
CA VAL A 150 6.89 -34.07 -26.10
C VAL A 150 7.89 -33.40 -27.05
N HIS A 151 9.15 -33.27 -26.65
CA HIS A 151 10.20 -32.70 -27.50
C HIS A 151 10.66 -33.68 -28.59
N ASP A 152 10.74 -34.97 -28.28
CA ASP A 152 11.22 -36.00 -29.19
C ASP A 152 10.19 -36.37 -30.27
N TYR A 153 8.89 -36.33 -29.95
CA TYR A 153 7.83 -36.69 -30.89
C TYR A 153 7.47 -35.55 -31.86
N GLU A 154 7.32 -35.88 -33.15
CA GLU A 154 6.97 -34.90 -34.18
C GLU A 154 5.48 -34.53 -34.18
N GLN A 155 4.63 -35.49 -33.82
CA GLN A 155 3.19 -35.34 -33.60
C GLN A 155 2.84 -35.91 -32.23
N ILE A 156 1.88 -35.29 -31.55
CA ILE A 156 1.50 -35.64 -30.18
C ILE A 156 0.04 -36.02 -30.17
N ASP A 157 -0.26 -37.19 -29.59
CA ASP A 157 -1.61 -37.63 -29.35
C ASP A 157 -2.23 -36.91 -28.15
N ASP A 158 -3.56 -36.79 -28.16
CA ASP A 158 -4.32 -36.10 -27.12
C ASP A 158 -4.12 -36.75 -25.73
N GLU A 159 -3.84 -38.05 -25.69
CA GLU A 159 -3.54 -38.78 -24.45
C GLU A 159 -2.25 -38.27 -23.80
N LEU A 160 -1.18 -38.09 -24.57
CA LEU A 160 0.11 -37.62 -24.06
C LEU A 160 0.04 -36.15 -23.63
N LEU A 161 -0.75 -35.35 -24.35
CA LEU A 161 -1.07 -33.98 -23.96
C LEU A 161 -1.85 -33.93 -22.63
N SER A 162 -2.83 -34.81 -22.44
CA SER A 162 -3.58 -34.92 -21.19
C SER A 162 -2.68 -35.35 -20.02
N GLN A 163 -1.82 -36.34 -20.25
CA GLN A 163 -0.87 -36.80 -19.21
C GLN A 163 0.08 -35.67 -18.78
N LEU A 164 0.63 -34.91 -19.73
CA LEU A 164 1.45 -33.74 -19.43
C LEU A 164 0.71 -32.75 -18.53
N ASN A 165 -0.55 -32.47 -18.84
CA ASN A 165 -1.38 -31.56 -18.05
C ASN A 165 -1.58 -32.07 -16.62
N ASP A 166 -1.88 -33.36 -16.44
CA ASP A 166 -2.06 -33.98 -15.12
C ASP A 166 -0.78 -33.91 -14.28
N TYR A 167 0.38 -34.19 -14.89
CA TYR A 167 1.67 -34.06 -14.22
C TYR A 167 1.95 -32.62 -13.78
N ILE A 168 1.72 -31.64 -14.67
CA ILE A 168 1.90 -30.23 -14.36
C ILE A 168 0.94 -29.77 -13.24
N PHE A 169 -0.32 -30.22 -13.26
CA PHE A 169 -1.32 -29.83 -12.26
C PHE A 169 -0.91 -30.23 -10.83
N LYS A 170 -0.17 -31.34 -10.67
CA LYS A 170 0.38 -31.76 -9.36
C LYS A 170 1.32 -30.72 -8.72
N PHE A 171 1.94 -29.83 -9.51
CA PHE A 171 2.81 -28.75 -8.98
C PHE A 171 2.05 -27.49 -8.55
N TYR A 172 0.76 -27.39 -8.91
CA TYR A 172 -0.09 -26.24 -8.61
C TYR A 172 -1.09 -26.50 -7.47
N LYS A 173 -1.05 -27.70 -6.87
CA LYS A 173 -1.82 -28.11 -5.70
C LYS A 173 -1.02 -27.88 -4.43
#